data_AF-A0A6S7JG86-F1
#
_entry.id   AF-A0A6S7JG86-F1
#
_cell.length_a   1.000
_cell.length_b   1.000
_cell.length_c   1.000
_cell.angle_alpha   90.00
_cell.angle_beta   90.00
_cell.angle_gamma   90.00
#
_symmetry.space_group_name_H-M   'P 1'
#
loop_
_entity.id
_entity.type
_entity.pdbx_description
1 polymer ?
#
loop_
_entity_poly.entity_id
_entity_poly.type
_entity_poly.pdbx_seq_one_letter_code
_entity_poly.pdbx_strand_id
1 'polypeptide(L)'
;VKSGLFRERLETVASSSLDHVSSCQLCLAKGFFCEYCKNGDDIIYPFEVKRCSQCPDCGSCYHRECFAKGKCPKCERLLLRKKAAEVFKFGPDEDELT
;
A
#
# COMPACT_ATOMS: atom_id res chain seq x y z
N VAL A 1 16.78 12.75 -28.82
CA VAL A 1 15.42 12.18 -29.02
C VAL A 1 14.42 13.33 -28.97
N LYS A 2 13.91 13.83 -30.11
CA LYS A 2 13.07 15.05 -30.18
C LYS A 2 11.84 14.94 -31.10
N SER A 3 11.43 13.74 -31.49
CA SER A 3 10.34 13.55 -32.47
C SER A 3 8.93 13.42 -31.87
N GLY A 4 8.76 13.50 -30.55
CA GLY A 4 7.44 13.39 -29.89
C GLY A 4 6.80 11.99 -29.93
N LEU A 5 7.13 11.16 -30.94
CA LEU A 5 6.65 9.79 -31.16
C LEU A 5 6.71 8.88 -29.93
N PHE A 6 7.71 9.06 -29.06
CA PHE A 6 7.81 8.27 -27.82
C PHE A 6 6.66 8.59 -26.85
N ARG A 7 6.32 9.87 -26.69
CA ARG A 7 5.23 10.32 -25.81
C ARG A 7 3.89 9.75 -26.29
N GLU A 8 3.61 9.88 -27.58
CA GLU A 8 2.36 9.41 -28.18
C GLU A 8 2.18 7.90 -27.96
N ARG A 9 3.21 7.10 -28.28
CA ARG A 9 3.19 5.65 -28.05
C ARG A 9 2.99 5.31 -26.57
N LEU A 10 3.64 6.05 -25.67
CA LEU A 10 3.50 5.83 -24.23
C LEU A 10 2.08 6.15 -23.75
N GLU A 11 1.48 7.24 -24.23
CA GLU A 11 0.10 7.63 -23.90
C GLU A 11 -0.92 6.60 -24.38
N THR A 12 -0.75 6.05 -25.60
CA THR A 12 -1.60 4.96 -26.11
C THR A 12 -1.55 3.72 -25.21
N VAL A 13 -0.33 3.27 -24.87
CA VAL A 13 -0.17 2.08 -24.02
C VAL A 13 -0.71 2.33 -22.61
N ALA A 14 -0.46 3.53 -22.05
CA ALA A 14 -0.95 3.90 -20.74
C ALA A 14 -2.49 3.90 -20.70
N SER A 15 -3.16 4.51 -21.69
CA SER A 15 -4.62 4.54 -21.76
C SER A 15 -5.22 3.13 -21.80
N SER A 16 -4.74 2.28 -22.73
CA SER A 16 -5.23 0.90 -22.84
C SER A 16 -5.00 0.10 -21.56
N SER A 17 -3.88 0.34 -20.88
CA SER A 17 -3.57 -0.31 -19.60
C SER A 17 -4.51 0.16 -18.48
N LEU A 18 -4.85 1.45 -18.42
CA LEU A 18 -5.78 2.01 -17.44
C LEU A 18 -7.19 1.47 -17.65
N ASP A 19 -7.65 1.36 -18.90
CA ASP A 19 -8.95 0.78 -19.25
C ASP A 19 -9.04 -0.70 -18.86
N HIS A 20 -7.93 -1.45 -18.99
CA HIS A 20 -7.87 -2.82 -18.51
C HIS A 20 -7.96 -2.90 -16.99
N VAL A 21 -7.22 -2.06 -16.26
CA VAL A 21 -7.20 -2.09 -14.79
C VAL A 21 -8.58 -1.74 -14.21
N SER A 22 -9.33 -0.83 -14.84
CA SER A 22 -10.67 -0.42 -14.37
C SER A 22 -11.75 -1.48 -14.59
N SER A 23 -11.56 -2.42 -15.53
CA SER A 23 -12.57 -3.43 -15.91
C SER A 23 -12.19 -4.87 -15.53
N CYS A 24 -10.90 -5.16 -15.33
CA CYS A 24 -10.41 -6.50 -15.02
C CYS A 24 -10.48 -6.79 -13.52
N GLN A 25 -11.28 -7.78 -13.12
CA GLN A 25 -11.45 -8.18 -11.71
C GLN A 25 -10.14 -8.60 -11.03
N LEU A 26 -9.20 -9.20 -11.78
CA LEU A 26 -7.89 -9.56 -11.26
C LEU A 26 -7.02 -8.34 -10.96
N CYS A 27 -7.17 -7.27 -11.73
CA CYS A 27 -6.49 -6.00 -11.49
C CYS A 27 -7.13 -5.25 -10.33
N LEU A 28 -8.47 -5.22 -10.27
CA LEU A 28 -9.22 -4.63 -9.16
C LEU A 28 -8.80 -5.23 -7.81
N ALA A 29 -8.67 -6.56 -7.74
CA ALA A 29 -8.22 -7.26 -6.54
C ALA A 29 -6.75 -6.96 -6.14
N LYS A 30 -5.95 -6.36 -7.03
CA LYS A 30 -4.56 -5.94 -6.75
C LYS A 30 -4.44 -4.48 -6.33
N GLY A 31 -5.54 -3.73 -6.37
CA GLY A 31 -5.58 -2.37 -5.84
C GLY A 31 -5.48 -2.33 -4.32
N PHE A 32 -5.41 -1.12 -3.77
CA PHE A 32 -5.30 -0.90 -2.34
C PHE A 32 -6.52 -0.14 -1.82
N PHE A 33 -6.98 -0.51 -0.63
CA PHE A 33 -7.93 0.29 0.13
C PHE A 33 -7.19 1.24 1.07
N CYS A 34 -7.60 2.52 1.08
CA CYS A 34 -7.02 3.47 2.00
C CYS A 34 -7.57 3.24 3.43
N GLU A 35 -6.70 2.77 4.33
CA GLU A 35 -7.07 2.42 5.70
C GLU A 35 -7.50 3.63 6.56
N TYR A 36 -7.13 4.85 6.17
CA TYR A 36 -7.49 6.07 6.89
C TYR A 36 -8.96 6.47 6.66
N CYS A 37 -9.36 6.61 5.41
CA CYS A 37 -10.73 7.01 5.08
C CYS A 37 -11.69 5.81 5.08
N LYS A 38 -11.16 4.59 4.93
CA LYS A 38 -11.94 3.34 4.92
C LYS A 38 -13.08 3.36 3.91
N ASN A 39 -12.94 4.15 2.84
CA ASN A 39 -13.87 4.14 1.74
C ASN A 39 -13.62 2.86 0.91
N GLY A 40 -14.47 1.85 1.11
CA GLY A 40 -14.35 0.54 0.47
C GLY A 40 -14.67 0.53 -1.02
N ASP A 41 -15.20 1.63 -1.56
CA ASP A 41 -15.54 1.73 -2.99
C ASP A 41 -14.44 2.45 -3.79
N ASP A 42 -13.51 3.13 -3.12
CA ASP A 42 -12.43 3.89 -3.77
C ASP A 42 -11.10 3.14 -3.71
N ILE A 43 -10.84 2.35 -4.75
CA ILE A 43 -9.61 1.57 -4.93
C ILE A 43 -8.53 2.48 -5.52
N ILE A 44 -7.35 2.50 -4.89
CA ILE A 44 -6.19 3.24 -5.37
C ILE A 44 -5.06 2.34 -5.85
N TYR A 45 -4.28 2.88 -6.78
CA TYR A 45 -3.11 2.19 -7.33
C TYR A 45 -1.81 2.99 -7.20
N PRO A 46 -0.65 2.33 -7.08
CA PRO A 46 0.65 3.00 -7.00
C PRO A 46 0.95 3.95 -8.17
N PHE A 47 0.44 3.65 -9.37
CA PHE A 47 0.66 4.48 -10.57
C PHE A 47 -0.19 5.77 -10.58
N GLU A 48 -1.20 5.91 -9.71
CA GLU A 48 -2.03 7.12 -9.59
C GLU A 48 -1.31 8.19 -8.76
N VAL A 49 -0.17 8.67 -9.24
CA VAL A 49 0.77 9.56 -8.53
C VAL A 49 0.13 10.85 -7.97
N LYS A 50 -1.01 11.27 -8.49
CA LYS A 50 -1.76 12.45 -8.00
C LYS A 50 -2.58 12.14 -6.74
N ARG A 51 -3.14 10.93 -6.65
CA ARG A 51 -4.10 10.51 -5.62
C ARG A 51 -3.52 9.55 -4.60
N CYS A 52 -2.45 8.83 -4.96
CA CYS A 52 -1.85 7.79 -4.12
C CYS A 52 -0.46 8.22 -3.60
N SER A 53 -0.21 7.95 -2.32
CA SER A 53 1.12 7.97 -1.72
C SER A 53 1.46 6.59 -1.17
N GLN A 54 2.66 6.11 -1.46
CA GLN A 54 3.15 4.83 -0.98
C GLN A 54 4.00 5.00 0.29
N CYS A 55 3.82 4.12 1.27
CA CYS A 55 4.70 4.05 2.42
C CYS A 55 6.08 3.53 1.97
N PRO A 56 7.19 4.25 2.27
CA PRO A 56 8.52 3.85 1.82
C PRO A 56 9.02 2.55 2.48
N ASP A 57 8.51 2.21 3.66
CA ASP A 57 8.99 1.06 4.42
C ASP A 57 8.30 -0.25 4.03
N CYS A 58 6.99 -0.21 3.79
CA CYS A 58 6.18 -1.42 3.57
C CYS A 58 5.48 -1.51 2.22
N GLY A 59 5.58 -0.46 1.39
CA GLY A 59 4.96 -0.42 0.06
C GLY A 59 3.44 -0.29 0.04
N SER A 60 2.77 -0.13 1.20
CA SER A 60 1.32 0.04 1.25
C SER A 60 0.90 1.40 0.69
N CYS A 61 -0.18 1.41 -0.09
CA CYS A 61 -0.71 2.63 -0.70
C CYS A 61 -1.85 3.23 0.11
N TYR A 62 -1.90 4.55 0.12
CA TYR A 62 -2.89 5.36 0.80
C TYR A 62 -3.22 6.58 -0.06
N HIS A 63 -4.38 7.20 0.16
CA HIS A 63 -4.66 8.49 -0.45
C HIS A 63 -3.60 9.51 -0.05
N ARG A 64 -3.17 10.34 -1.00
CA ARG A 64 -2.12 11.36 -0.82
C ARG A 64 -2.49 12.34 0.29
N GLU A 65 -3.77 12.69 0.38
CA GLU A 65 -4.29 13.59 1.41
C GLU A 65 -4.47 12.90 2.76
N CYS A 66 -4.69 11.58 2.77
CA CYS A 66 -4.83 10.82 4.02
C CYS A 66 -3.47 10.44 4.64
N PHE A 67 -2.43 10.27 3.83
CA PHE A 67 -1.16 9.73 4.29
C PHE A 67 -0.29 10.80 4.95
N ALA A 68 -0.16 10.71 6.28
CA ALA A 68 0.85 11.45 7.01
C ALA A 68 2.16 10.65 7.01
N LYS A 69 3.24 11.23 6.47
CA LYS A 69 4.59 10.63 6.49
C LYS A 69 4.96 10.21 7.92
N GLY A 70 5.50 9.00 8.06
CA GLY A 70 5.93 8.44 9.35
C GLY A 70 4.83 7.80 10.20
N LYS A 71 3.54 7.91 9.82
CA LYS A 71 2.41 7.33 10.57
C LYS A 71 1.67 6.24 9.80
N CYS A 72 2.39 5.28 9.21
CA CYS A 72 1.78 4.18 8.46
C CYS A 72 1.09 3.17 9.40
N PRO A 73 -0.25 2.95 9.29
CA PRO A 73 -0.98 2.04 10.18
C PRO A 73 -0.51 0.59 10.06
N LYS A 74 -0.12 0.17 8.86
CA LYS A 74 0.42 -1.18 8.61
C LYS A 74 1.75 -1.37 9.32
N CYS A 75 2.68 -0.41 9.18
CA CYS A 75 3.97 -0.48 9.87
C CYS A 75 3.80 -0.49 11.39
N GLU A 76 2.86 0.29 11.94
CA GLU A 76 2.55 0.27 13.37
C GLU A 76 2.06 -1.11 13.84
N ARG A 77 1.13 -1.73 13.11
CA ARG A 77 0.70 -3.12 13.41
C ARG A 77 1.85 -4.11 13.34
N LEU A 78 2.73 -3.99 12.35
CA LEU A 78 3.89 -4.86 12.20
C LEU A 78 4.86 -4.70 13.39
N LEU A 79 5.11 -3.47 13.83
CA LEU A 79 5.95 -3.19 15.01
C LEU A 79 5.35 -3.78 16.28
N LEU A 80 4.04 -3.62 16.51
CA LEU A 80 3.35 -4.18 17.68
C LEU A 80 3.42 -5.70 17.69
N ARG A 81 3.17 -6.35 16.54
CA ARG A 81 3.29 -7.82 16.41
C ARG A 81 4.70 -8.30 16.69
N LYS A 82 5.72 -7.59 16.19
CA LYS A 82 7.12 -7.91 16.48
C LYS A 82 7.42 -7.81 17.98
N LYS A 83 7.01 -6.72 18.64
CA LYS A 83 7.20 -6.54 20.09
C LYS A 83 6.52 -7.64 20.89
N ALA A 84 5.27 -7.98 20.55
CA ALA A 84 4.54 -9.06 21.22
C ALA A 84 5.27 -10.40 21.08
N ALA A 85 5.73 -10.73 19.88
CA ALA A 85 6.50 -11.96 19.64
C ALA A 85 7.80 -12.03 20.46
N GLU A 86 8.46 -10.89 20.70
CA GLU A 86 9.64 -10.85 21.57
C GLU A 86 9.28 -11.03 23.06
N VAL A 87 8.14 -10.51 23.53
CA VAL A 87 7.66 -10.76 24.91
C VAL A 87 7.39 -12.25 25.14
N PHE A 88 6.79 -12.94 24.17
CA PHE A 88 6.55 -14.40 24.28
C PHE A 88 7.83 -15.24 24.24
N LYS A 89 8.95 -14.70 23.72
CA LYS A 89 10.26 -15.39 23.80
C LYS A 89 10.89 -15.32 25.19
N PHE A 90 10.41 -14.42 26.04
CA PHE A 90 10.79 -14.30 27.45
C PHE A 90 9.61 -14.67 28.39
N GLY A 91 8.71 -15.56 27.94
CA GLY A 91 7.69 -16.15 28.82
C GLY A 91 8.34 -16.83 30.03
N PRO A 92 7.69 -16.83 31.21
CA PRO A 92 8.32 -17.02 32.50
C PRO A 92 8.99 -18.38 32.60
N ASP A 93 10.20 -18.42 33.17
CA ASP A 93 10.78 -19.67 33.66
C ASP A 93 9.78 -20.29 34.64
N GLU A 94 9.38 -21.54 34.41
CA GLU A 94 8.54 -22.35 35.31
C GLU A 94 9.32 -22.77 36.57
N ASP A 95 9.95 -21.82 37.28
CA ASP A 95 10.65 -22.09 38.54
C ASP A 95 10.26 -21.04 39.60
N GLU A 96 9.00 -21.07 40.04
CA GLU A 96 8.61 -20.56 41.35
C GLU A 96 7.51 -21.45 41.96
N LEU A 97 7.82 -22.74 42.08
CA LEU A 97 7.18 -23.61 43.08
C LEU A 97 8.25 -24.06 44.08
N THR A 98 8.59 -23.17 45.00
CA THR A 98 9.15 -23.49 46.32
C THR A 98 8.55 -22.56 47.35
#